data_AF-A0A496A1F9-F1
#
_entry.id   AF-A0A496A1F9-F1
#
_cell.length_a   1.000
_cell.length_b   1.000
_cell.length_c   1.000
_cell.angle_alpha   90.00
_cell.angle_beta   90.00
_cell.angle_gamma   90.00
#
_symmetry.space_group_name_H-M   'P 1'
#
loop_
_entity.id
_entity.type
_entity.pdbx_description
1 polymer ?
#
loop_
_entity_poly.entity_id
_entity_poly.type
_entity_poly.pdbx_seq_one_letter_code
_entity_poly.pdbx_strand_id
1 'polypeptide(L)'
;MFEKLMNIDRRIIFILVALVVIIPMLFTFSIPLNVSEPTQKLYDYIEGLPAGATIMISFDYGPSSFPETEPMAAAVMKHCFDKGIQVIGITLEYIDAVPLADRVMQQVAEEKDAVYGEDYVLLGYRPGESFVILGMGAEIASVFDSDFSETPIGEIPMMQNITNYDQVSLLLNLAAGSSVEGWITYGHTKFNLKIAAGVTGVIVSQMYPYLQTGQLVGLLAGFRGAGEYEKLINAPGEGTKGINTASFVHLLIIGLVVIGNIAFFVQRRREE
;
A
#
# COMPACT_ATOMS: atom_id res chain seq x y z
N MET A 1 41.94 2.75 -22.26
CA MET A 1 40.46 2.76 -22.37
C MET A 1 39.83 1.89 -21.27
N PHE A 2 40.34 0.69 -21.01
CA PHE A 2 39.85 -0.20 -19.95
C PHE A 2 40.12 0.28 -18.51
N GLU A 3 41.33 0.78 -18.21
CA GLU A 3 41.64 1.39 -16.89
C GLU A 3 40.76 2.61 -16.56
N LYS A 4 40.31 3.35 -17.58
CA LYS A 4 39.35 4.47 -17.42
C LYS A 4 37.94 3.99 -17.09
N LEU A 5 37.58 2.78 -17.50
CA LEU A 5 36.30 2.14 -17.16
C LEU A 5 36.30 1.60 -15.72
N MET A 6 37.47 1.22 -15.21
CA MET A 6 37.65 0.76 -13.82
C MET A 6 37.72 1.93 -12.82
N ASN A 7 38.24 3.08 -13.26
CA ASN A 7 38.27 4.31 -12.47
C ASN A 7 37.11 5.25 -12.84
N ILE A 8 35.91 4.71 -13.06
CA ILE A 8 34.71 5.55 -13.19
C ILE A 8 34.52 6.28 -11.86
N ASP A 9 34.61 7.61 -11.91
CA ASP A 9 34.30 8.46 -10.76
C ASP A 9 32.84 8.19 -10.35
N ARG A 10 32.63 7.91 -9.06
CA ARG A 10 31.29 7.72 -8.46
C ARG A 10 30.32 8.87 -8.81
N ARG A 11 30.83 10.08 -9.07
CA ARG A 11 30.05 11.22 -9.54
C ARG A 11 29.34 10.95 -10.87
N ILE A 12 29.98 10.23 -11.79
CA ILE A 12 29.36 9.84 -13.08
C ILE A 12 28.22 8.87 -12.82
N ILE A 13 28.40 7.91 -11.91
CA ILE A 13 27.34 6.98 -11.51
C ILE A 13 26.17 7.76 -10.89
N PHE A 14 26.43 8.71 -9.99
CA PHE A 14 25.38 9.54 -9.40
C PHE A 14 24.66 10.40 -10.44
N ILE A 15 25.36 10.96 -11.43
CA ILE A 15 24.73 11.68 -12.55
C ILE A 15 23.87 10.73 -13.37
N LEU A 16 24.35 9.52 -13.70
CA LEU A 16 23.58 8.53 -14.44
C LEU A 16 22.32 8.11 -13.69
N VAL A 17 22.42 7.82 -12.39
CA VAL A 17 21.27 7.51 -11.54
C VAL A 17 20.29 8.68 -11.51
N ALA A 18 20.78 9.92 -11.33
CA ALA A 18 19.94 11.11 -11.34
C ALA A 18 19.19 11.26 -12.67
N LEU A 19 19.87 11.08 -13.81
CA LEU A 19 19.23 11.11 -15.13
C LEU A 19 18.20 10.00 -15.30
N VAL A 20 18.50 8.78 -14.85
CA VAL A 20 17.60 7.62 -14.95
C VAL A 20 16.39 7.74 -14.02
N VAL A 21 16.46 8.54 -12.96
CA VAL A 21 15.29 8.88 -12.12
C VAL A 21 14.52 10.05 -12.73
N ILE A 22 15.20 11.13 -13.11
CA ILE A 22 14.56 12.36 -13.60
C ILE A 22 13.84 12.14 -14.94
N ILE A 23 14.46 11.41 -15.88
CA ILE A 23 13.88 11.24 -17.22
C ILE A 23 12.52 10.51 -17.16
N PRO A 24 12.37 9.35 -16.49
CA PRO A 24 11.06 8.69 -16.35
C PRO A 24 10.04 9.46 -15.51
N MET A 25 10.48 10.38 -14.65
CA MET A 25 9.56 11.27 -13.95
C MET A 25 9.01 12.39 -14.86
N LEU A 26 9.81 12.86 -15.82
CA LEU A 26 9.39 13.91 -16.77
C LEU A 26 8.64 13.37 -17.99
N PHE A 27 8.90 12.13 -18.39
CA PHE A 27 8.28 11.51 -19.56
C PHE A 27 7.42 10.30 -19.16
N THR A 28 6.21 10.22 -19.70
CA THR A 28 5.30 9.09 -19.47
C THR A 28 5.72 7.90 -20.32
N PHE A 29 6.52 7.00 -19.73
CA PHE A 29 6.80 5.69 -20.31
C PHE A 29 5.71 4.70 -19.89
N SER A 30 5.28 3.82 -20.79
CA SER A 30 4.38 2.72 -20.47
C SER A 30 5.13 1.41 -20.61
N ILE A 31 5.53 0.83 -19.48
CA ILE A 31 6.09 -0.52 -19.44
C ILE A 31 4.90 -1.50 -19.30
N PRO A 32 4.82 -2.57 -20.11
CA PRO A 32 3.78 -3.57 -19.95
C PRO A 32 3.81 -4.16 -18.53
N LEU A 33 2.75 -3.90 -17.77
CA LEU A 33 2.61 -4.38 -16.40
C LEU A 33 1.68 -5.59 -16.37
N ASN A 34 2.20 -6.76 -16.00
CA ASN A 34 1.38 -7.95 -15.78
C ASN A 34 0.91 -7.99 -14.33
N VAL A 35 -0.39 -8.19 -14.13
CA VAL A 35 -1.00 -8.26 -12.80
C VAL A 35 -0.60 -9.58 -12.14
N SER A 36 -0.12 -9.50 -10.90
CA SER A 36 0.22 -10.66 -10.09
C SER A 36 -1.02 -11.33 -9.51
N GLU A 37 -0.97 -12.65 -9.29
CA GLU A 37 -2.08 -13.39 -8.66
C GLU A 37 -2.52 -12.80 -7.30
N PRO A 38 -1.61 -12.39 -6.38
CA PRO A 38 -2.02 -11.83 -5.10
C PRO A 38 -2.78 -10.51 -5.22
N THR A 39 -2.41 -9.66 -6.19
CA THR A 39 -3.10 -8.39 -6.46
C THR A 39 -4.44 -8.64 -7.15
N GLN A 40 -4.50 -9.56 -8.11
CA GLN A 40 -5.75 -9.96 -8.75
C GLN A 40 -6.76 -10.51 -7.73
N LYS A 41 -6.33 -11.36 -6.78
CA LYS A 41 -7.20 -11.89 -5.72
C LYS A 41 -7.82 -10.79 -4.85
N LEU A 42 -7.05 -9.76 -4.49
CA LEU A 42 -7.58 -8.63 -3.74
C LEU A 42 -8.59 -7.84 -4.56
N TYR A 43 -8.28 -7.57 -5.83
CA TYR A 43 -9.19 -6.89 -6.73
C TYR A 43 -10.50 -7.67 -6.88
N ASP A 44 -10.43 -8.95 -7.22
CA ASP A 44 -11.60 -9.82 -7.41
C ASP A 44 -12.44 -9.93 -6.13
N TYR A 45 -11.80 -9.95 -4.96
CA TYR A 45 -12.50 -9.98 -3.68
C TYR A 45 -13.31 -8.69 -3.48
N ILE A 46 -12.70 -7.52 -3.68
CA ILE A 46 -13.37 -6.22 -3.54
C ILE A 46 -14.44 -6.03 -4.63
N GLU A 47 -14.14 -6.45 -5.86
CA GLU A 47 -15.08 -6.44 -6.99
C GLU A 47 -16.30 -7.34 -6.72
N GLY A 48 -16.13 -8.43 -5.96
CA GLY A 48 -17.22 -9.33 -5.58
C GLY A 48 -18.12 -8.80 -4.47
N LEU A 49 -17.75 -7.70 -3.78
CA LEU A 49 -18.56 -7.13 -2.70
C LEU A 49 -19.78 -6.37 -3.24
N PRO A 50 -20.94 -6.45 -2.56
CA PRO A 50 -22.10 -5.64 -2.92
C PRO A 50 -21.88 -4.17 -2.56
N ALA A 51 -22.62 -3.28 -3.24
CA ALA A 51 -22.72 -1.89 -2.82
C ALA A 51 -23.28 -1.80 -1.39
N GLY A 52 -22.77 -0.85 -0.61
CA GLY A 52 -23.06 -0.72 0.83
C GLY A 52 -22.27 -1.67 1.72
N ALA A 53 -21.38 -2.52 1.18
CA ALA A 53 -20.39 -3.22 1.99
C ALA A 53 -19.40 -2.23 2.60
N THR A 54 -18.81 -2.59 3.75
CA THR A 54 -17.81 -1.78 4.43
C THR A 54 -16.44 -2.43 4.36
N ILE A 55 -15.43 -1.65 4.00
CA ILE A 55 -14.01 -2.01 4.12
C ILE A 55 -13.36 -1.10 5.16
N MET A 56 -12.53 -1.69 6.02
CA MET A 56 -11.67 -0.95 6.92
C MET A 56 -10.25 -0.89 6.34
N ILE A 57 -9.64 0.29 6.30
CA ILE A 57 -8.27 0.50 5.84
C ILE A 57 -7.45 1.00 7.04
N SER A 58 -6.42 0.23 7.40
CA SER A 58 -5.43 0.66 8.39
C SER A 58 -4.26 1.32 7.66
N PHE A 59 -4.01 2.60 7.93
CA PHE A 59 -2.90 3.36 7.33
C PHE A 59 -1.71 3.33 8.29
N ASP A 60 -0.97 2.22 8.28
CA ASP A 60 0.17 1.96 9.17
C ASP A 60 1.50 2.20 8.44
N TYR A 61 1.63 3.41 7.88
CA TYR A 61 2.84 3.90 7.21
C TYR A 61 3.15 5.36 7.60
N GLY A 62 4.43 5.71 7.62
CA GLY A 62 4.90 7.06 7.95
C GLY A 62 5.40 7.84 6.73
N PRO A 63 5.92 9.07 6.93
CA PRO A 63 6.44 9.93 5.85
C PRO A 63 7.56 9.31 5.00
N SER A 64 8.28 8.31 5.52
CA SER A 64 9.34 7.61 4.79
C SER A 64 8.83 6.48 3.89
N SER A 65 7.64 5.96 4.14
CA SER A 65 7.06 4.80 3.44
C SER A 65 5.79 5.11 2.66
N PHE A 66 5.12 6.24 2.93
CA PHE A 66 3.93 6.66 2.20
C PHE A 66 4.09 6.68 0.67
N PRO A 67 5.25 7.00 0.06
CA PRO A 67 5.35 7.01 -1.39
C PRO A 67 5.05 5.64 -2.02
N GLU A 68 5.31 4.54 -1.30
CA GLU A 68 4.99 3.18 -1.78
C GLU A 68 3.55 2.76 -1.49
N THR A 69 3.03 3.11 -0.31
CA THR A 69 1.75 2.58 0.22
C THR A 69 0.55 3.48 -0.08
N GLU A 70 0.71 4.80 -0.12
CA GLU A 70 -0.39 5.72 -0.39
C GLU A 70 -1.00 5.54 -1.78
N PRO A 71 -0.24 5.28 -2.87
CA PRO A 71 -0.83 4.97 -4.16
C PRO A 71 -1.71 3.71 -4.13
N MET A 72 -1.40 2.73 -3.26
CA MET A 72 -2.27 1.57 -3.05
C MET A 72 -3.58 1.98 -2.39
N ALA A 73 -3.50 2.83 -1.35
CA ALA A 73 -4.67 3.36 -0.66
C ALA A 73 -5.59 4.09 -1.64
N ALA A 74 -5.01 4.98 -2.44
CA ALA A 74 -5.76 5.75 -3.42
C ALA A 74 -6.43 4.85 -4.47
N ALA A 75 -5.71 3.87 -5.03
CA ALA A 75 -6.28 2.97 -6.02
C ALA A 75 -7.41 2.10 -5.45
N VAL A 76 -7.24 1.55 -4.25
CA VAL A 76 -8.28 0.74 -3.59
C VAL A 76 -9.49 1.60 -3.23
N MET A 77 -9.29 2.79 -2.68
CA MET A 77 -10.40 3.69 -2.33
C MET A 77 -11.20 4.14 -3.56
N LYS A 78 -10.54 4.43 -4.68
CA LYS A 78 -11.22 4.73 -5.95
C LYS A 78 -12.14 3.58 -6.36
N HIS A 79 -11.64 2.34 -6.27
CA HIS A 79 -12.44 1.15 -6.54
C HIS A 79 -13.62 1.00 -5.58
N CYS A 80 -13.40 1.25 -4.29
CA CYS A 80 -14.47 1.21 -3.30
C CYS A 80 -15.58 2.21 -3.64
N PHE A 81 -15.24 3.48 -3.87
CA PHE A 81 -16.22 4.52 -4.15
C PHE A 81 -16.94 4.31 -5.49
N ASP A 82 -16.24 3.85 -6.54
CA ASP A 82 -16.89 3.48 -7.81
C ASP A 82 -17.94 2.36 -7.65
N LYS A 83 -17.79 1.50 -6.64
CA LYS A 83 -18.73 0.42 -6.30
C LYS A 83 -19.75 0.80 -5.22
N GLY A 84 -19.69 2.01 -4.65
CA GLY A 84 -20.50 2.40 -3.50
C GLY A 84 -20.19 1.57 -2.24
N ILE A 85 -18.93 1.17 -2.07
CA ILE A 85 -18.41 0.51 -0.87
C ILE A 85 -17.94 1.58 0.10
N GLN A 86 -18.38 1.46 1.36
CA GLN A 86 -18.04 2.38 2.44
C GLN A 86 -16.63 2.11 2.98
N VAL A 87 -15.90 3.15 3.36
CA VAL A 87 -14.51 3.05 3.83
C VAL A 87 -14.34 3.62 5.24
N ILE A 88 -13.87 2.79 6.18
CA ILE A 88 -13.44 3.22 7.51
C ILE A 88 -11.91 3.29 7.53
N GLY A 89 -11.35 4.47 7.76
CA GLY A 89 -9.91 4.66 7.97
C GLY A 89 -9.53 4.61 9.45
N ILE A 90 -8.42 3.95 9.77
CA ILE A 90 -7.80 3.93 11.10
C ILE A 90 -6.28 3.95 10.99
N THR A 91 -5.58 4.26 12.08
CA THR A 91 -4.13 4.08 12.21
C THR A 91 -3.79 3.48 13.58
N LEU A 92 -2.90 2.49 13.62
CA LEU A 92 -2.52 1.78 14.86
C LEU A 92 -1.02 1.82 15.16
N GLU A 93 -0.18 1.96 14.14
CA GLU A 93 1.28 1.87 14.29
C GLU A 93 1.96 3.25 14.41
N TYR A 94 1.47 4.24 13.64
CA TYR A 94 2.09 5.56 13.51
C TYR A 94 1.06 6.67 13.78
N ILE A 95 1.31 7.51 14.79
CA ILE A 95 0.45 8.68 15.06
C ILE A 95 0.53 9.72 13.95
N ASP A 96 1.69 9.86 13.32
CA ASP A 96 1.95 10.74 12.18
C ASP A 96 1.36 10.22 10.86
N ALA A 97 0.77 9.02 10.85
CA ALA A 97 0.00 8.53 9.72
C ALA A 97 -1.39 9.17 9.61
N VAL A 98 -1.96 9.71 10.70
CA VAL A 98 -3.33 10.26 10.67
C VAL A 98 -3.47 11.41 9.66
N PRO A 99 -2.59 12.42 9.62
CA PRO A 99 -2.67 13.47 8.60
C PRO A 99 -2.43 12.96 7.18
N LEU A 100 -1.66 11.87 7.00
CA LEU A 100 -1.43 11.25 5.69
C LEU A 100 -2.69 10.52 5.22
N ALA A 101 -3.33 9.76 6.11
CA ALA A 101 -4.60 9.09 5.88
C ALA A 101 -5.70 10.09 5.54
N ASP A 102 -5.87 11.14 6.35
CA ASP A 102 -6.86 12.19 6.11
C ASP A 102 -6.68 12.83 4.72
N ARG A 103 -5.45 13.20 4.37
CA ARG A 103 -5.12 13.79 3.07
C ARG A 103 -5.51 12.87 1.91
N VAL A 104 -5.09 11.60 1.92
CA VAL A 104 -5.39 10.71 0.80
C VAL A 104 -6.88 10.37 0.72
N MET A 105 -7.53 10.22 1.87
CA MET A 105 -8.97 9.95 1.91
C MET A 105 -9.78 11.12 1.35
N GLN A 106 -9.49 12.35 1.77
CA GLN A 106 -10.13 13.56 1.24
C GLN A 106 -9.87 13.74 -0.24
N GLN A 107 -8.61 13.59 -0.69
CA GLN A 107 -8.25 13.74 -2.09
C GLN A 107 -9.04 12.77 -2.99
N VAL A 108 -9.16 11.50 -2.58
CA VAL A 108 -9.88 10.49 -3.37
C VAL A 108 -11.39 10.68 -3.26
N ALA A 109 -11.89 11.09 -2.10
CA ALA A 109 -13.31 11.41 -1.91
C ALA A 109 -13.74 12.58 -2.82
N GLU A 110 -12.94 13.65 -2.88
CA GLU A 110 -13.16 14.77 -3.80
C GLU A 110 -13.15 14.34 -5.27
N GLU A 111 -12.25 13.43 -5.66
CA GLU A 111 -12.18 12.90 -7.03
C GLU A 111 -13.41 12.05 -7.39
N LYS A 112 -14.04 11.41 -6.41
CA LYS A 112 -15.13 10.43 -6.59
C LYS A 112 -16.49 10.94 -6.11
N ASP A 113 -16.60 12.22 -5.76
CA ASP A 113 -17.80 12.83 -5.20
C ASP A 113 -18.36 12.08 -3.96
N ALA A 114 -17.47 11.49 -3.15
CA ALA A 114 -17.84 10.73 -1.96
C ALA A 114 -18.08 11.65 -0.76
N VAL A 115 -19.09 11.33 0.07
CA VAL A 115 -19.56 12.17 1.17
C VAL A 115 -19.02 11.67 2.51
N TYR A 116 -18.39 12.58 3.27
CA TYR A 116 -17.91 12.28 4.62
C TYR A 116 -19.06 11.88 5.55
N GLY A 117 -18.88 10.81 6.31
CA GLY A 117 -19.86 10.25 7.24
C GLY A 117 -20.93 9.36 6.59
N GLU A 118 -21.06 9.36 5.26
CA GLU A 118 -21.94 8.47 4.50
C GLU A 118 -21.14 7.40 3.74
N ASP A 119 -20.10 7.80 3.02
CA ASP A 119 -19.25 6.91 2.21
C ASP A 119 -17.92 6.59 2.89
N TYR A 120 -17.39 7.52 3.69
CA TYR A 120 -16.14 7.30 4.40
C TYR A 120 -16.05 8.07 5.72
N VAL A 121 -15.24 7.53 6.63
CA VAL A 121 -14.89 8.16 7.91
C VAL A 121 -13.45 7.80 8.28
N LEU A 122 -12.74 8.69 8.96
CA LEU A 122 -11.43 8.41 9.54
C LEU A 122 -11.54 8.42 11.06
N LEU A 123 -11.39 7.28 11.74
CA LEU A 123 -11.44 7.23 13.21
C LEU A 123 -10.15 7.77 13.86
N GLY A 124 -9.04 7.78 13.11
CA GLY A 124 -7.75 8.28 13.56
C GLY A 124 -6.90 7.23 14.28
N TYR A 125 -6.13 7.69 15.28
CA TYR A 125 -5.12 6.88 15.98
C TYR A 125 -5.54 6.46 17.39
N ARG A 126 -5.25 5.20 17.74
CA ARG A 126 -5.30 4.72 19.13
C ARG A 126 -4.06 3.88 19.46
N PRO A 127 -3.36 4.18 20.58
CA PRO A 127 -2.20 3.40 20.99
C PRO A 127 -2.61 2.04 21.56
N GLY A 128 -1.70 1.07 21.46
CA GLY A 128 -1.92 -0.28 21.99
C GLY A 128 -2.60 -1.20 20.98
N GLU A 129 -2.00 -1.32 19.80
CA GLU A 129 -2.44 -2.11 18.63
C GLU A 129 -3.24 -3.37 19.00
N SER A 130 -2.68 -4.28 19.80
CA SER A 130 -3.35 -5.54 20.17
C SER A 130 -4.66 -5.32 20.95
N PHE A 131 -4.68 -4.40 21.91
CA PHE A 131 -5.89 -4.07 22.67
C PHE A 131 -6.93 -3.37 21.81
N VAL A 132 -6.50 -2.49 20.91
CA VAL A 132 -7.38 -1.80 19.97
C VAL A 132 -8.04 -2.79 19.01
N ILE A 133 -7.27 -3.69 18.41
CA ILE A 133 -7.80 -4.73 17.51
C ILE A 133 -8.78 -5.64 18.26
N LEU A 134 -8.45 -6.04 19.50
CA LEU A 134 -9.32 -6.89 20.31
C LEU A 134 -10.59 -6.17 20.76
N GLY A 135 -10.51 -4.87 21.09
CA GLY A 135 -11.62 -4.04 21.53
C GLY A 135 -12.61 -3.76 20.41
N MET A 136 -12.13 -3.36 19.23
CA MET A 136 -12.99 -3.13 18.06
C MET A 136 -13.71 -4.39 17.57
N GLY A 137 -13.13 -5.57 17.79
CA GLY A 137 -13.81 -6.83 17.52
C GLY A 137 -14.97 -7.13 18.47
N ALA A 138 -15.02 -6.51 19.65
CA ALA A 138 -16.19 -6.53 20.51
C ALA A 138 -17.16 -5.40 20.14
N GLU A 139 -16.67 -4.16 20.15
CA GLU A 139 -17.43 -2.95 19.83
C GLU A 139 -16.47 -1.80 19.46
N ILE A 140 -16.57 -1.24 18.26
CA ILE A 140 -15.69 -0.15 17.78
C ILE A 140 -15.82 1.09 18.66
N ALA A 141 -17.06 1.44 19.05
CA ALA A 141 -17.35 2.58 19.92
C ALA A 141 -16.73 2.44 21.33
N SER A 142 -16.35 1.23 21.77
CA SER A 142 -15.65 1.05 23.04
C SER A 142 -14.17 1.48 23.00
N VAL A 143 -13.64 1.71 21.80
CA VAL A 143 -12.24 2.11 21.57
C VAL A 143 -12.15 3.54 21.01
N PHE A 144 -13.11 3.91 20.16
CA PHE A 144 -13.21 5.23 19.55
C PHE A 144 -14.53 5.90 19.95
N ASP A 145 -14.45 6.92 20.82
CA ASP A 145 -15.64 7.70 21.21
C ASP A 145 -16.11 8.64 20.09
N SER A 146 -15.15 9.18 19.32
CA SER A 146 -15.36 10.07 18.19
C SER A 146 -14.39 9.74 17.06
N ASP A 147 -14.70 10.22 15.85
CA ASP A 147 -13.79 10.18 14.72
C ASP A 147 -12.67 11.24 14.84
N PHE A 148 -11.81 11.30 13.83
CA PHE A 148 -10.72 12.27 13.73
C PHE A 148 -11.22 13.71 13.64
N SER A 149 -12.44 13.93 13.11
CA SER A 149 -13.10 15.24 13.02
C SER A 149 -13.88 15.61 14.29
N GLU A 150 -13.69 14.86 15.38
CA GLU A 150 -14.35 15.03 16.68
C GLU A 150 -15.88 14.79 16.65
N THR A 151 -16.40 14.14 15.61
CA THR A 151 -17.80 13.73 15.53
C THR A 151 -18.00 12.44 16.34
N PRO A 152 -18.93 12.40 17.32
CA PRO A 152 -19.20 11.18 18.07
C PRO A 152 -19.60 10.02 17.15
N ILE A 153 -19.07 8.81 17.36
CA ILE A 153 -19.30 7.68 16.42
C ILE A 153 -20.78 7.39 16.21
N GLY A 154 -21.60 7.54 17.26
CA GLY A 154 -23.06 7.34 17.18
C GLY A 154 -23.81 8.37 16.33
N GLU A 155 -23.20 9.51 16.02
CA GLU A 155 -23.79 10.56 15.16
C GLU A 155 -23.43 10.37 13.68
N ILE A 156 -22.46 9.50 13.36
CA ILE A 156 -21.96 9.29 12.00
C ILE A 156 -22.88 8.30 11.26
N PRO A 157 -23.57 8.70 10.18
CA PRO A 157 -24.57 7.87 9.51
C PRO A 157 -24.10 6.46 9.13
N MET A 158 -22.92 6.33 8.51
CA MET A 158 -22.40 5.03 8.08
C MET A 158 -22.05 4.09 9.25
N MET A 159 -21.72 4.64 10.42
CA MET A 159 -21.32 3.86 11.59
C MET A 159 -22.52 3.29 12.37
N GLN A 160 -23.74 3.79 12.13
CA GLN A 160 -24.93 3.36 12.88
C GLN A 160 -25.22 1.86 12.80
N ASN A 161 -24.83 1.22 11.69
CA ASN A 161 -25.03 -0.20 11.46
C ASN A 161 -23.74 -1.02 11.64
N ILE A 162 -22.65 -0.42 12.13
CA ILE A 162 -21.33 -1.04 12.23
C ILE A 162 -20.92 -1.06 13.70
N THR A 163 -21.17 -2.19 14.36
CA THR A 163 -20.81 -2.37 15.77
C THR A 163 -19.39 -2.89 15.92
N ASN A 164 -19.00 -3.87 15.11
CA ASN A 164 -17.70 -4.53 15.19
C ASN A 164 -17.31 -5.14 13.82
N TYR A 165 -16.35 -6.08 13.83
CA TYR A 165 -15.85 -6.73 12.61
C TYR A 165 -16.88 -7.58 11.86
N ASP A 166 -18.00 -7.97 12.47
CA ASP A 166 -19.05 -8.75 11.79
C ASP A 166 -19.69 -7.97 10.63
N GLN A 167 -19.63 -6.63 10.66
CA GLN A 167 -20.10 -5.75 9.59
C GLN A 167 -18.97 -5.21 8.70
N VAL A 168 -17.72 -5.65 8.91
CA VAL A 168 -16.56 -5.26 8.10
C VAL A 168 -16.22 -6.40 7.16
N SER A 169 -16.43 -6.19 5.86
CA SER A 169 -16.24 -7.22 4.82
C SER A 169 -14.77 -7.53 4.54
N LEU A 170 -13.89 -6.56 4.78
CA LEU A 170 -12.45 -6.68 4.59
C LEU A 170 -11.73 -5.64 5.44
N LEU A 171 -10.61 -6.03 6.04
CA LEU A 171 -9.58 -5.13 6.49
C LEU A 171 -8.42 -5.14 5.50
N LEU A 172 -8.08 -3.99 4.92
CA LEU A 172 -6.84 -3.80 4.19
C LEU A 172 -5.83 -3.07 5.10
N ASN A 173 -4.77 -3.76 5.51
CA ASN A 173 -3.68 -3.09 6.22
C ASN A 173 -2.61 -2.59 5.24
N LEU A 174 -2.38 -1.28 5.23
CA LEU A 174 -1.33 -0.62 4.46
C LEU A 174 -0.13 -0.37 5.37
N ALA A 175 0.89 -1.22 5.30
CA ALA A 175 1.93 -1.26 6.33
C ALA A 175 3.35 -1.11 5.81
N ALA A 176 4.20 -0.50 6.65
CA ALA A 176 5.65 -0.52 6.49
C ALA A 176 6.38 -1.32 7.58
N GLY A 177 5.67 -1.76 8.63
CA GLY A 177 6.19 -2.55 9.74
C GLY A 177 5.37 -3.80 10.01
N SER A 178 5.13 -4.12 11.28
CA SER A 178 4.59 -5.42 11.73
C SER A 178 3.09 -5.43 12.05
N SER A 179 2.38 -4.36 11.73
CA SER A 179 0.93 -4.26 12.02
C SER A 179 0.11 -5.34 11.32
N VAL A 180 0.56 -5.87 10.17
CA VAL A 180 -0.16 -6.92 9.45
C VAL A 180 -0.24 -8.19 10.29
N GLU A 181 0.86 -8.60 10.93
CA GLU A 181 0.91 -9.75 11.80
C GLU A 181 0.03 -9.58 13.04
N GLY A 182 -0.07 -8.36 13.59
CA GLY A 182 -0.98 -8.05 14.68
C GLY A 182 -2.44 -8.20 14.27
N TRP A 183 -2.82 -7.68 13.10
CA TRP A 183 -4.15 -7.90 12.53
C TRP A 183 -4.45 -9.37 12.28
N ILE A 184 -3.50 -10.15 11.78
CA ILE A 184 -3.67 -11.60 11.59
C ILE A 184 -3.88 -12.30 12.94
N THR A 185 -3.07 -11.94 13.94
CA THR A 185 -3.08 -12.59 15.25
C THR A 185 -4.34 -12.25 16.05
N TYR A 186 -4.72 -10.98 16.10
CA TYR A 186 -5.79 -10.51 16.98
C TYR A 186 -7.13 -10.28 16.25
N GLY A 187 -7.09 -9.93 14.96
CA GLY A 187 -8.27 -9.73 14.12
C GLY A 187 -8.74 -11.03 13.47
N HIS A 188 -7.92 -11.63 12.62
CA HIS A 188 -8.30 -12.83 11.88
C HIS A 188 -8.46 -14.06 12.78
N THR A 189 -7.46 -14.38 13.61
CA THR A 189 -7.49 -15.61 14.40
C THR A 189 -8.62 -15.65 15.42
N LYS A 190 -9.00 -14.49 15.99
CA LYS A 190 -10.05 -14.40 17.02
C LYS A 190 -11.44 -14.15 16.43
N PHE A 191 -11.56 -13.28 15.43
CA PHE A 191 -12.86 -12.83 14.90
C PHE A 191 -13.13 -13.29 13.47
N ASN A 192 -12.23 -14.06 12.85
CA ASN A 192 -12.31 -14.48 11.44
C ASN A 192 -12.45 -13.30 10.45
N LEU A 193 -12.00 -12.11 10.87
CA LEU A 193 -11.90 -10.93 10.01
C LEU A 193 -11.07 -11.28 8.78
N LYS A 194 -11.58 -10.91 7.60
CA LYS A 194 -10.85 -11.09 6.35
C LYS A 194 -9.83 -9.97 6.22
N ILE A 195 -8.58 -10.35 5.97
CA ILE A 195 -7.46 -9.41 5.92
C ILE A 195 -6.80 -9.49 4.56
N ALA A 196 -6.53 -8.33 3.99
CA ALA A 196 -5.57 -8.15 2.91
C ALA A 196 -4.47 -7.20 3.38
N ALA A 197 -3.33 -7.22 2.69
CA ALA A 197 -2.22 -6.35 3.02
C ALA A 197 -1.73 -5.61 1.79
N GLY A 198 -1.40 -4.33 1.94
CA GLY A 198 -0.56 -3.60 1.00
C GLY A 198 0.69 -3.15 1.72
N VAL A 199 1.86 -3.60 1.29
CA VAL A 199 3.07 -3.40 2.08
C VAL A 199 4.23 -2.88 1.26
N THR A 200 5.16 -2.18 1.92
CA THR A 200 6.42 -1.74 1.29
C THR A 200 7.22 -2.94 0.80
N GLY A 201 8.04 -2.73 -0.24
CA GLY A 201 8.89 -3.78 -0.82
C GLY A 201 9.79 -4.51 0.19
N VAL A 202 10.12 -3.86 1.30
CA VAL A 202 11.00 -4.38 2.37
C VAL A 202 10.38 -5.55 3.12
N ILE A 203 9.06 -5.58 3.30
CA ILE A 203 8.36 -6.59 4.11
C ILE A 203 7.49 -7.54 3.28
N VAL A 204 7.38 -7.34 1.95
CA VAL A 204 6.58 -8.21 1.04
C VAL A 204 6.90 -9.69 1.22
N SER A 205 8.18 -10.07 1.32
CA SER A 205 8.60 -11.47 1.43
C SER A 205 8.06 -12.16 2.69
N GLN A 206 7.85 -11.39 3.76
CA GLN A 206 7.35 -11.87 5.05
C GLN A 206 5.84 -12.17 5.00
N MET A 207 5.12 -11.60 4.02
CA MET A 207 3.66 -11.75 3.88
C MET A 207 3.24 -13.03 3.12
N TYR A 208 4.13 -13.59 2.29
CA TYR A 208 3.80 -14.76 1.47
C TYR A 208 3.37 -16.01 2.26
N PRO A 209 3.98 -16.36 3.41
CA PRO A 209 3.48 -17.47 4.23
C PRO A 209 2.00 -17.31 4.61
N TYR A 210 1.58 -16.10 5.02
CA TYR A 210 0.19 -15.82 5.39
C TYR A 210 -0.77 -15.84 4.20
N LEU A 211 -0.29 -15.43 3.02
CA LEU A 211 -1.04 -15.56 1.77
C LEU A 211 -1.24 -17.03 1.38
N GLN A 212 -0.21 -17.86 1.54
CA GLN A 212 -0.27 -19.30 1.21
C GLN A 212 -1.17 -20.09 2.15
N THR A 213 -1.23 -19.72 3.43
CA THR A 213 -2.13 -20.33 4.41
C THR A 213 -3.56 -19.80 4.35
N GLY A 214 -3.83 -18.79 3.51
CA GLY A 214 -5.15 -18.15 3.37
C GLY A 214 -5.53 -17.20 4.51
N GLN A 215 -4.56 -16.85 5.37
CA GLN A 215 -4.75 -15.82 6.41
C GLN A 215 -4.79 -14.41 5.82
N LEU A 216 -4.16 -14.22 4.64
CA LEU A 216 -4.35 -13.06 3.78
C LEU A 216 -5.16 -13.45 2.54
N VAL A 217 -6.17 -12.65 2.22
CA VAL A 217 -7.00 -12.79 1.01
C VAL A 217 -6.26 -12.35 -0.25
N GLY A 218 -5.43 -11.31 -0.12
CA GLY A 218 -4.63 -10.76 -1.20
C GLY A 218 -3.51 -9.86 -0.69
N LEU A 219 -2.60 -9.50 -1.58
CA LEU A 219 -1.38 -8.74 -1.26
C LEU A 219 -1.04 -7.73 -2.37
N LEU A 220 -0.81 -6.49 -1.99
CA LEU A 220 -0.22 -5.44 -2.84
C LEU A 220 1.26 -5.25 -2.43
N ALA A 221 2.17 -5.46 -3.37
CA ALA A 221 3.61 -5.48 -3.12
C ALA A 221 4.32 -4.20 -3.62
N GLY A 222 4.58 -3.25 -2.73
CA GLY A 222 5.23 -1.96 -3.03
C GLY A 222 4.61 -1.22 -4.22
N PHE A 223 5.42 -0.41 -4.92
CA PHE A 223 4.98 0.28 -6.15
C PHE A 223 4.37 -0.64 -7.20
N ARG A 224 4.84 -1.90 -7.27
CA ARG A 224 4.33 -2.88 -8.22
C ARG A 224 2.86 -3.19 -7.94
N GLY A 225 2.51 -3.48 -6.69
CA GLY A 225 1.12 -3.76 -6.29
C GLY A 225 0.20 -2.57 -6.55
N ALA A 226 0.66 -1.35 -6.25
CA ALA A 226 -0.09 -0.13 -6.55
C ALA A 226 -0.38 0.02 -8.06
N GLY A 227 0.66 -0.06 -8.90
CA GLY A 227 0.51 0.05 -10.35
C GLY A 227 -0.34 -1.07 -10.96
N GLU A 228 -0.23 -2.30 -10.43
CA GLU A 228 -1.04 -3.43 -10.88
C GLU A 228 -2.52 -3.20 -10.57
N TYR A 229 -2.83 -2.69 -9.39
CA TYR A 229 -4.20 -2.37 -9.00
C TYR A 229 -4.77 -1.18 -9.80
N GLU A 230 -4.00 -0.11 -9.97
CA GLU A 230 -4.35 1.03 -10.84
C GLU A 230 -4.68 0.59 -12.28
N LYS A 231 -3.93 -0.39 -12.80
CA LYS A 231 -4.21 -0.98 -14.11
C LYS A 231 -5.55 -1.71 -14.12
N LEU A 232 -5.87 -2.49 -13.08
CA LEU A 232 -7.14 -3.23 -12.99
C LEU A 232 -8.36 -2.31 -12.98
N ILE A 233 -8.25 -1.17 -12.29
CA ILE A 233 -9.34 -0.18 -12.21
C ILE A 233 -9.32 0.82 -13.37
N ASN A 234 -8.42 0.65 -14.36
CA ASN A 234 -8.22 1.56 -15.49
C ASN A 234 -7.95 3.02 -15.09
N ALA A 235 -7.28 3.24 -13.94
CA ALA A 235 -6.96 4.57 -13.41
C ALA A 235 -5.46 4.68 -13.09
N PRO A 236 -4.59 4.82 -14.11
CA PRO A 236 -3.15 4.95 -13.90
C PRO A 236 -2.81 6.19 -13.07
N GLY A 237 -1.95 6.02 -12.08
CA GLY A 237 -1.58 7.04 -11.11
C GLY A 237 -0.12 6.96 -10.67
N GLU A 238 0.13 7.33 -9.42
CA GLU A 238 1.48 7.37 -8.84
C GLU A 238 2.11 5.97 -8.69
N GLY A 239 1.30 4.91 -8.53
CA GLY A 239 1.78 3.53 -8.51
C GLY A 239 2.42 3.13 -9.83
N THR A 240 1.74 3.41 -10.94
CA THR A 240 2.21 3.17 -12.31
C THR A 240 3.48 3.98 -12.62
N LYS A 241 3.54 5.25 -12.21
CA LYS A 241 4.75 6.07 -12.37
C LYS A 241 5.92 5.55 -11.52
N GLY A 242 5.64 5.14 -10.29
CA GLY A 242 6.62 4.59 -9.36
C GLY A 242 7.26 3.31 -9.89
N ILE A 243 6.46 2.35 -10.37
CA ILE A 243 7.00 1.09 -10.93
C ILE A 243 7.81 1.32 -12.22
N ASN A 244 7.41 2.28 -13.05
CA ASN A 244 8.19 2.67 -14.24
C ASN A 244 9.57 3.22 -13.82
N THR A 245 9.59 4.20 -12.92
CA THR A 245 10.83 4.82 -12.42
C THR A 245 11.75 3.77 -11.78
N ALA A 246 11.19 2.92 -10.92
CA ALA A 246 11.93 1.81 -10.30
C ALA A 246 12.51 0.87 -11.36
N SER A 247 11.75 0.51 -12.39
CA SER A 247 12.20 -0.40 -13.46
C SER A 247 13.42 0.16 -14.20
N PHE A 248 13.43 1.45 -14.55
CA PHE A 248 14.58 2.10 -15.20
C PHE A 248 15.82 2.11 -14.30
N VAL A 249 15.65 2.39 -13.00
CA VAL A 249 16.74 2.33 -12.02
C VAL A 249 17.31 0.91 -11.92
N HIS A 250 16.46 -0.12 -11.88
CA HIS A 250 16.90 -1.51 -11.85
C HIS A 250 17.66 -1.91 -13.12
N LEU A 251 17.20 -1.49 -14.30
CA LEU A 251 17.91 -1.74 -15.56
C LEU A 251 19.30 -1.09 -15.58
N LEU A 252 19.43 0.14 -15.05
CA LEU A 252 20.74 0.78 -14.90
C LEU A 252 21.64 -0.04 -13.97
N ILE A 253 21.14 -0.46 -12.80
CA ILE A 253 21.93 -1.25 -11.84
C ILE A 253 22.38 -2.58 -12.48
N ILE A 254 21.49 -3.29 -13.17
CA ILE A 254 21.83 -4.54 -13.88
C ILE A 254 22.93 -4.27 -14.91
N GLY A 255 22.81 -3.20 -15.71
CA GLY A 255 23.82 -2.80 -16.68
C GLY A 255 25.18 -2.53 -16.03
N LEU A 256 25.21 -1.79 -14.93
CA LEU A 256 26.44 -1.50 -14.17
C LEU A 256 27.06 -2.78 -13.59
N VAL A 257 26.27 -3.70 -13.06
CA VAL A 257 26.74 -5.00 -12.55
C VAL A 257 27.34 -5.85 -13.68
N VAL A 258 26.69 -5.90 -14.84
CA VAL A 258 27.21 -6.63 -16.01
C VAL A 258 28.54 -6.03 -16.48
N ILE A 259 28.62 -4.71 -16.61
CA ILE A 259 29.86 -4.00 -17.00
C ILE A 259 30.96 -4.27 -15.97
N GLY A 260 30.65 -4.19 -14.67
CA GLY A 260 31.58 -4.48 -13.59
C GLY A 260 32.13 -5.92 -13.66
N ASN A 261 31.24 -6.90 -13.89
CA ASN A 261 31.64 -8.30 -14.06
C ASN A 261 32.51 -8.52 -15.30
N ILE A 262 32.17 -7.91 -16.44
CA ILE A 262 33.01 -7.98 -17.66
C ILE A 262 34.38 -7.38 -17.38
N ALA A 263 34.44 -6.23 -16.71
CA ALA A 263 35.69 -5.57 -16.37
C ALA A 263 36.57 -6.47 -15.48
N PHE A 264 35.97 -7.07 -14.45
CA PHE A 264 36.63 -8.02 -13.55
C PHE A 264 37.22 -9.23 -14.29
N PHE A 265 36.46 -9.90 -15.16
CA PHE A 265 36.95 -11.08 -15.87
C PHE A 265 38.04 -10.75 -16.90
N VAL A 266 37.98 -9.58 -17.55
CA VAL A 266 39.02 -9.14 -18.49
C VAL A 266 40.31 -8.79 -17.75
N GLN A 267 40.23 -8.19 -16.55
CA GLN A 267 41.40 -7.93 -15.72
C GLN A 267 42.05 -9.24 -15.25
N ARG A 268 41.26 -10.19 -14.75
CA ARG A 268 41.79 -11.48 -14.28
C ARG A 268 42.58 -12.23 -15.37
N ARG A 269 42.10 -12.22 -16.61
CA ARG A 269 42.80 -12.81 -17.77
C ARG A 269 44.08 -12.07 -18.20
N ARG A 270 44.31 -10.85 -17.72
CA ARG A 270 45.55 -10.10 -17.98
C ARG A 270 46.58 -10.29 -16.86
N GLU A 271 46.12 -10.67 -15.67
CA GLU A 271 46.97 -10.96 -14.51
C GLU A 271 47.39 -12.44 -14.47
N GLU A 272 46.62 -13.34 -15.09
CA GLU A 272 47.01 -14.71 -15.48
C GLU A 272 47.90 -14.71 -16.75
#